data_AF-A0A1I0WTQ0-F1
#
_entry.id   AF-A0A1I0WTQ0-F1
#
_cell.length_a   1.000
_cell.length_b   1.000
_cell.length_c   1.000
_cell.angle_alpha   90.00
_cell.angle_beta   90.00
_cell.angle_gamma   90.00
#
_symmetry.space_group_name_H-M   'P 1'
#
loop_
_entity.id
_entity.type
_entity.pdbx_description
1 polymer ?
#
loop_
_entity_poly.entity_id
_entity_poly.type
_entity_poly.pdbx_seq_one_letter_code
_entity_poly.pdbx_strand_id
1 'polypeptide(L)'
;MKLARAIHFDESDQRVFHSPARTGEWCITGGFEFSNWGEADLVGKARQAFSNSWLGMETWGRVTFVAVTQIEAAEYARLEELLTLHFMEMYGAPDREAARPVAQEELAYMVELCEDHQPNTLLTVARELTETGVRESFRAIEPSEAGLEQFAIHGDLDDPA
;
A
#
# COMPACT_ATOMS: atom_id res chain seq x y z
N MET A 1 -6.15 2.50 16.23
CA MET A 1 -5.96 1.34 15.32
C MET A 1 -4.85 1.68 14.36
N LYS A 2 -4.26 0.70 13.67
CA LYS A 2 -3.16 0.93 12.73
C LYS A 2 -3.61 0.59 11.32
N LEU A 3 -3.08 1.32 10.34
CA LEU A 3 -3.27 1.09 8.91
C LEU A 3 -1.95 1.39 8.19
N ALA A 4 -1.96 1.39 6.86
CA ALA A 4 -0.79 1.63 6.03
C ALA A 4 -0.85 2.97 5.30
N ARG A 5 0.28 3.70 5.26
CA ARG A 5 0.47 4.85 4.39
C ARG A 5 1.51 4.58 3.31
N ALA A 6 1.26 5.06 2.10
CA ALA A 6 2.19 4.98 0.98
C ALA A 6 3.54 5.65 1.30
N ILE A 7 4.64 4.95 1.02
CA ILE A 7 6.01 5.47 1.15
C ILE A 7 6.75 5.27 -0.17
N HIS A 8 7.45 6.31 -0.62
CA HIS A 8 8.33 6.28 -1.77
C HIS A 8 9.78 6.53 -1.32
N PHE A 9 10.68 5.60 -1.65
CA PHE A 9 12.12 5.80 -1.43
C PHE A 9 12.79 6.52 -2.60
N ASP A 10 12.21 6.41 -3.79
CA ASP A 10 12.66 7.03 -5.03
C ASP A 10 11.47 7.18 -6.01
N GLU A 11 11.75 7.51 -7.26
CA GLU A 11 10.75 7.69 -8.32
C GLU A 11 10.33 6.39 -9.01
N SER A 12 10.76 5.21 -8.54
CA SER A 12 10.54 3.94 -9.24
C SER A 12 9.06 3.66 -9.50
N ASP A 13 8.20 3.92 -8.52
CA ASP A 13 6.75 3.71 -8.63
C ASP A 13 6.12 4.52 -9.78
N GLN A 14 6.65 5.72 -10.07
CA GLN A 14 6.20 6.54 -11.21
C GLN A 14 6.55 5.92 -12.56
N ARG A 15 7.59 5.07 -12.60
CA ARG A 15 8.07 4.41 -13.82
C ARG A 15 7.43 3.05 -14.02
N VAL A 16 7.15 2.30 -12.94
CA VAL A 16 6.64 0.93 -13.01
C VAL A 16 5.12 0.82 -13.01
N PHE A 17 4.39 1.77 -12.43
CA PHE A 17 2.92 1.74 -12.41
C PHE A 17 2.30 2.65 -13.47
N HIS A 18 1.06 2.35 -13.87
CA HIS A 18 0.27 3.21 -14.76
C HIS A 18 -0.19 4.47 -14.03
N SER A 19 -0.69 4.28 -12.81
CA SER A 19 -1.07 5.34 -11.88
C SER A 19 -0.35 5.08 -10.56
N PRO A 20 0.68 5.86 -10.19
CA PRO A 20 1.31 5.75 -8.89
C PRO A 20 0.43 6.41 -7.81
N ALA A 21 0.44 5.83 -6.62
CA ALA A 21 -0.16 6.45 -5.44
C ALA A 21 0.66 7.67 -4.99
N ARG A 22 0.02 8.57 -4.23
CA ARG A 22 0.68 9.73 -3.60
C ARG A 22 1.33 9.32 -2.29
N THR A 23 2.51 9.86 -2.02
CA THR A 23 3.18 9.68 -0.72
C THR A 23 2.25 10.09 0.42
N GLY A 24 2.12 9.23 1.42
CA GLY A 24 1.36 9.48 2.62
C GLY A 24 -0.14 9.24 2.51
N GLU A 25 -0.69 8.88 1.34
CA GLU A 25 -2.09 8.46 1.25
C GLU A 25 -2.29 7.10 1.93
N TRP A 26 -3.51 6.84 2.40
CA TRP A 26 -3.87 5.57 3.02
C TRP A 26 -3.94 4.45 1.99
N CYS A 27 -3.50 3.25 2.36
CA CYS A 27 -3.46 2.10 1.47
C CYS A 27 -4.13 0.86 2.08
N ILE A 28 -4.67 0.03 1.19
CA ILE A 28 -5.11 -1.35 1.45
C ILE A 28 -4.35 -2.32 0.53
N THR A 29 -4.55 -3.62 0.73
CA THR A 29 -3.92 -4.63 -0.13
C THR A 29 -4.38 -4.46 -1.58
N GLY A 30 -5.68 -4.25 -1.81
CA GLY A 30 -6.27 -4.11 -3.15
C GLY A 30 -6.30 -5.44 -3.92
N GLY A 31 -6.31 -6.56 -3.21
CA GLY A 31 -6.30 -7.90 -3.80
C GLY A 31 -7.54 -8.17 -4.68
N PHE A 32 -8.68 -7.57 -4.33
CA PHE A 32 -9.94 -7.70 -5.08
C PHE A 32 -9.82 -7.31 -6.56
N GLU A 33 -8.90 -6.40 -6.94
CA GLU A 33 -8.73 -5.95 -8.33
C GLU A 33 -8.24 -7.05 -9.27
N PHE A 34 -7.68 -8.12 -8.71
CA PHE A 34 -7.04 -9.20 -9.45
C PHE A 34 -7.87 -10.49 -9.43
N SER A 35 -9.09 -10.47 -8.88
CA SER A 35 -9.90 -11.68 -8.66
C SER A 35 -10.32 -12.39 -9.95
N ASN A 36 -10.32 -11.69 -11.09
CA ASN A 36 -10.67 -12.21 -12.41
C ASN A 36 -9.49 -12.25 -13.40
N TRP A 37 -8.25 -12.04 -12.93
CA TRP A 37 -7.07 -12.02 -13.79
C TRP A 37 -6.52 -13.42 -14.05
N GLY A 38 -6.00 -13.62 -15.25
CA GLY A 38 -5.23 -14.80 -15.65
C GLY A 38 -3.84 -14.44 -16.18
N GLU A 39 -3.11 -15.46 -16.63
CA GLU A 39 -1.74 -15.31 -17.16
C GLU A 39 -1.64 -14.29 -18.31
N ALA A 40 -2.68 -14.17 -19.12
CA ALA A 40 -2.72 -13.23 -20.24
C ALA A 40 -2.74 -11.75 -19.80
N ASP A 41 -3.25 -11.46 -18.60
CA ASP A 41 -3.33 -10.10 -18.04
C ASP A 41 -1.98 -9.66 -17.44
N LEU A 42 -1.09 -10.61 -17.12
CA LEU A 42 0.19 -10.37 -16.44
C LEU A 42 1.31 -9.93 -17.39
N VAL A 43 1.08 -8.80 -18.08
CA VAL A 43 2.05 -8.20 -19.01
C VAL A 43 2.45 -6.77 -18.58
N GLY A 44 3.72 -6.42 -18.83
CA GLY A 44 4.23 -5.07 -18.62
C GLY A 44 3.93 -4.49 -17.23
N LYS A 45 3.36 -3.28 -17.19
CA LYS A 45 3.00 -2.57 -15.95
C LYS A 45 1.83 -3.22 -15.20
N ALA A 46 0.94 -3.94 -15.88
CA ALA A 46 -0.15 -4.68 -15.24
C ALA A 46 0.42 -5.79 -14.35
N ARG A 47 1.42 -6.53 -14.86
CA ARG A 47 2.18 -7.49 -14.05
C ARG A 47 2.81 -6.85 -12.82
N GLN A 48 3.38 -5.65 -12.94
CA GLN A 48 4.00 -4.97 -11.80
C GLN A 48 2.97 -4.59 -10.73
N ALA A 49 1.81 -4.06 -11.14
CA ALA A 49 0.70 -3.77 -10.23
C ALA A 49 0.22 -5.04 -9.51
N PHE A 50 0.09 -6.15 -10.23
CA PHE A 50 -0.26 -7.43 -9.63
C PHE A 50 0.80 -7.89 -8.63
N SER A 51 2.05 -8.03 -9.07
CA SER A 51 3.07 -8.75 -8.33
C SER A 51 3.41 -8.11 -6.99
N ASN A 52 3.62 -6.80 -6.91
CA ASN A 52 4.21 -6.20 -5.70
C ASN A 52 3.64 -4.82 -5.32
N SER A 53 2.34 -4.58 -5.50
CA SER A 53 1.77 -3.26 -5.19
C SER A 53 0.61 -3.27 -4.20
N TRP A 54 0.55 -2.21 -3.41
CA TRP A 54 -0.59 -1.82 -2.58
C TRP A 54 -1.49 -0.87 -3.36
N LEU A 55 -2.74 -0.72 -2.92
CA LEU A 55 -3.70 0.21 -3.51
C LEU A 55 -3.88 1.43 -2.61
N GLY A 56 -3.59 2.63 -3.13
CA GLY A 56 -3.90 3.91 -2.48
C GLY A 56 -5.40 4.22 -2.54
N MET A 57 -5.97 4.77 -1.48
CA MET A 57 -7.43 4.96 -1.34
C MET A 57 -7.94 6.34 -1.75
N GLU A 58 -7.04 7.27 -2.13
CA GLU A 58 -7.41 8.63 -2.53
C GLU A 58 -7.18 8.83 -4.02
N THR A 59 -6.11 8.25 -4.56
CA THR A 59 -5.82 8.27 -5.99
C THR A 59 -6.20 6.98 -6.71
N TRP A 60 -6.47 5.90 -5.98
CA TRP A 60 -6.60 4.54 -6.55
C TRP A 60 -5.34 4.12 -7.35
N GLY A 61 -4.20 4.73 -7.01
CA GLY A 61 -2.89 4.43 -7.57
C GLY A 61 -2.18 3.30 -6.82
N ARG A 62 -1.04 2.89 -7.36
CA ARG A 62 -0.22 1.79 -6.85
C ARG A 62 1.05 2.30 -6.18
N VAL A 63 1.46 1.65 -5.10
CA VAL A 63 2.74 1.91 -4.40
C VAL A 63 3.41 0.59 -4.06
N THR A 64 4.73 0.53 -4.07
CA THR A 64 5.49 -0.69 -3.75
C THR A 64 5.60 -0.89 -2.22
N PHE A 65 5.79 0.19 -1.47
CA PHE A 65 5.98 0.15 -0.02
C PHE A 65 4.92 0.93 0.73
N VAL A 66 4.54 0.40 1.88
CA VAL A 66 3.73 1.12 2.85
C VAL A 66 4.38 1.09 4.23
N ALA A 67 4.13 2.11 5.05
CA ALA A 67 4.52 2.14 6.45
C ALA A 67 3.30 2.04 7.36
N VAL A 68 3.42 1.22 8.40
CA VAL A 68 2.41 1.08 9.45
C VAL A 68 2.30 2.39 10.22
N THR A 69 1.10 2.94 10.27
CA THR A 69 0.79 4.26 10.85
C THR A 69 -0.49 4.18 11.67
N GLN A 70 -0.54 4.90 12.79
CA GLN A 70 -1.78 5.08 13.56
C GLN A 70 -2.81 5.83 12.71
N ILE A 71 -4.04 5.31 12.67
CA ILE A 71 -5.19 5.99 12.03
C ILE A 71 -6.25 6.35 13.07
N GLU A 72 -6.84 7.52 12.91
CA GLU A 72 -7.95 7.99 13.74
C GLU A 72 -9.30 7.48 13.27
N ALA A 73 -10.26 7.32 14.19
CA ALA A 73 -11.58 6.76 13.87
C ALA A 73 -12.33 7.56 12.78
N ALA A 74 -12.15 8.89 12.75
CA ALA A 74 -12.75 9.75 11.73
C ALA A 74 -12.11 9.53 10.34
N GLU A 75 -10.81 9.29 10.28
CA GLU A 75 -10.12 8.94 9.03
C GLU A 75 -10.58 7.58 8.53
N TYR A 76 -10.64 6.58 9.42
CA TYR A 76 -11.12 5.24 9.09
C TYR A 76 -12.54 5.25 8.51
N ALA A 77 -13.47 5.95 9.17
CA ALA A 77 -14.85 6.10 8.69
C ALA A 77 -14.93 6.79 7.32
N ARG A 78 -14.03 7.75 7.04
CA ARG A 78 -13.93 8.37 5.71
C ARG A 78 -13.44 7.39 4.66
N LEU A 79 -12.46 6.54 4.98
CA LEU A 79 -11.95 5.53 4.05
C LEU A 79 -13.01 4.48 3.72
N GLU A 80 -13.82 4.06 4.69
CA GLU A 80 -14.94 3.13 4.47
C GLU A 80 -15.92 3.71 3.45
N GLU A 81 -16.27 4.98 3.61
CA GLU A 81 -17.17 5.68 2.70
C GLU A 81 -16.57 5.84 1.29
N LEU A 82 -15.28 6.20 1.19
CA LEU A 82 -14.59 6.31 -0.10
C LEU A 82 -14.54 4.97 -0.85
N LEU A 83 -14.21 3.88 -0.15
CA LEU A 83 -14.14 2.56 -0.76
C LEU A 83 -15.52 2.02 -1.14
N THR A 84 -16.54 2.29 -0.32
CA THR A 84 -17.94 1.96 -0.65
C THR A 84 -18.36 2.62 -1.96
N LEU A 85 -18.09 3.91 -2.12
CA LEU A 85 -18.39 4.64 -3.36
C LEU A 85 -17.59 4.10 -4.54
N HIS A 86 -16.30 3.79 -4.34
CA HIS A 86 -15.46 3.23 -5.38
C HIS A 86 -15.97 1.88 -5.90
N PHE A 87 -16.45 1.00 -5.02
CA PHE A 87 -17.07 -0.26 -5.43
C PHE A 87 -18.34 -0.07 -6.25
N MET A 88 -19.13 0.95 -5.95
CA MET A 88 -20.31 1.29 -6.77
C MET A 88 -19.90 1.85 -8.14
N GLU A 89 -18.98 2.81 -8.16
CA GLU A 89 -18.61 3.55 -9.37
C GLU A 89 -17.76 2.73 -10.35
N MET A 90 -16.81 1.94 -9.84
CA MET A 90 -15.82 1.22 -10.65
C MET A 90 -16.14 -0.27 -10.81
N TYR A 91 -16.77 -0.89 -9.82
CA TYR A 91 -17.03 -2.34 -9.80
C TYR A 91 -18.52 -2.68 -9.92
N GLY A 92 -19.39 -1.67 -9.99
CA GLY A 92 -20.81 -1.86 -10.29
C GLY A 92 -21.63 -2.44 -9.14
N ALA A 93 -21.21 -2.27 -7.89
CA ALA A 93 -22.05 -2.61 -6.75
C ALA A 93 -23.38 -1.84 -6.84
N PRO A 94 -24.54 -2.50 -6.64
CA PRO A 94 -25.84 -1.94 -6.99
C PRO A 94 -26.25 -0.76 -6.09
N ASP A 95 -25.87 -0.82 -4.82
CA ASP A 95 -26.15 0.20 -3.82
C ASP A 95 -25.12 0.16 -2.68
N ARG A 96 -25.24 1.11 -1.75
CA ARG A 96 -24.37 1.22 -0.59
C ARG A 96 -24.51 0.05 0.38
N GLU A 97 -25.70 -0.54 0.50
CA GLU A 97 -25.94 -1.64 1.44
C GLU A 97 -25.19 -2.90 0.99
N ALA A 98 -25.08 -3.11 -0.33
CA ALA A 98 -24.27 -4.18 -0.91
C ALA A 98 -22.76 -3.88 -0.88
N ALA A 99 -22.36 -2.62 -1.13
CA ALA A 99 -20.94 -2.26 -1.23
C ALA A 99 -20.23 -2.11 0.13
N ARG A 100 -20.92 -1.55 1.13
CA ARG A 100 -20.32 -1.18 2.42
C ARG A 100 -19.73 -2.37 3.18
N PRO A 101 -20.39 -3.54 3.30
CA PRO A 101 -19.81 -4.68 4.02
C PRO A 101 -18.47 -5.12 3.42
N VAL A 102 -18.36 -5.15 2.09
CA VAL A 102 -17.11 -5.50 1.40
C VAL A 102 -16.02 -4.46 1.70
N ALA A 103 -16.37 -3.17 1.69
CA ALA A 103 -15.42 -2.11 2.03
C ALA A 103 -14.93 -2.21 3.48
N GLN A 104 -15.81 -2.59 4.40
CA GLN A 104 -15.46 -2.84 5.80
C GLN A 104 -14.53 -4.03 5.96
N GLU A 105 -14.75 -5.11 5.22
CA GLU A 105 -13.89 -6.31 5.23
C GLU A 105 -12.47 -5.98 4.74
N GLU A 106 -12.33 -5.26 3.63
CA GLU A 106 -11.01 -4.85 3.10
C GLU A 106 -10.23 -3.97 4.08
N LEU A 107 -10.91 -3.02 4.72
CA LEU A 107 -10.29 -2.16 5.73
C LEU A 107 -9.94 -2.93 7.00
N ALA A 108 -10.83 -3.80 7.48
CA ALA A 108 -10.59 -4.63 8.65
C ALA A 108 -9.40 -5.57 8.42
N TYR A 109 -9.30 -6.17 7.23
CA TYR A 109 -8.17 -7.00 6.85
C TYR A 109 -6.85 -6.23 6.88
N MET A 110 -6.86 -4.99 6.39
CA MET A 110 -5.67 -4.13 6.45
C MET A 110 -5.30 -3.74 7.88
N VAL A 111 -6.29 -3.54 8.76
CA VAL A 111 -6.05 -3.29 10.19
C VAL A 111 -5.43 -4.50 10.86
N GLU A 112 -5.97 -5.70 10.63
CA GLU A 112 -5.44 -6.97 11.15
C GLU A 112 -3.99 -7.16 10.71
N LEU A 113 -3.70 -6.95 9.42
CA LEU A 113 -2.35 -7.04 8.88
C LEU A 113 -1.37 -6.06 9.56
N CYS A 114 -1.84 -4.90 10.02
CA CYS A 114 -1.01 -3.89 10.69
C CYS A 114 -0.96 -4.06 12.22
N GLU A 115 -1.81 -4.89 12.82
CA GLU A 115 -2.04 -4.93 14.27
C GLU A 115 -0.80 -5.38 15.05
N ASP A 116 0.01 -6.28 14.49
CA ASP A 116 1.21 -6.83 15.15
C ASP A 116 2.50 -6.07 14.83
N HIS A 117 2.44 -5.01 14.01
CA HIS A 117 3.63 -4.28 13.55
C HIS A 117 3.80 -2.93 14.25
N GLN A 118 5.03 -2.56 14.59
CA GLN A 118 5.29 -1.25 15.20
C GLN A 118 5.03 -0.10 14.19
N PRO A 119 4.69 1.11 14.66
CA PRO A 119 4.65 2.27 13.79
C PRO A 119 5.99 2.44 13.02
N ASN A 120 5.91 2.84 11.76
CA ASN A 120 7.02 2.95 10.82
C ASN A 120 7.64 1.61 10.36
N THR A 121 7.11 0.45 10.75
CA THR A 121 7.43 -0.82 10.09
C THR A 121 6.99 -0.75 8.63
N LEU A 122 7.90 -1.06 7.72
CA LEU A 122 7.60 -1.10 6.29
C LEU A 122 7.01 -2.46 5.93
N LEU A 123 6.00 -2.47 5.06
CA LEU A 123 5.39 -3.69 4.55
C LEU A 123 5.54 -3.75 3.03
N THR A 124 5.76 -4.97 2.54
CA THR A 124 5.67 -5.33 1.11
C THR A 124 4.68 -6.45 0.92
N VAL A 125 3.94 -6.43 -0.18
CA VAL A 125 3.09 -7.53 -0.64
C VAL A 125 3.73 -8.19 -1.86
N ALA A 126 3.60 -9.51 -1.96
CA ALA A 126 3.93 -10.29 -3.14
C ALA A 126 2.71 -11.12 -3.55
N ARG A 127 2.43 -11.19 -4.85
CA ARG A 127 1.31 -11.97 -5.40
C ARG A 127 1.74 -12.95 -6.46
N GLU A 128 1.09 -14.11 -6.43
CA GLU A 128 1.26 -15.19 -7.39
C GLU A 128 -0.12 -15.71 -7.84
N LEU A 129 -0.28 -15.97 -9.13
CA LEU A 129 -1.44 -16.70 -9.63
C LEU A 129 -1.25 -18.19 -9.31
N THR A 130 -2.29 -18.79 -8.75
CA THR A 130 -2.35 -20.21 -8.44
C THR A 130 -3.56 -20.83 -9.11
N GLU A 131 -3.63 -22.16 -9.15
CA GLU A 131 -4.78 -22.88 -9.70
C GLU A 131 -6.12 -22.50 -9.03
N THR A 132 -6.07 -22.04 -7.78
CA THR A 132 -7.25 -21.68 -6.97
C THR A 132 -7.49 -20.17 -6.86
N GLY A 133 -6.72 -19.35 -7.58
CA GLY A 133 -6.81 -17.89 -7.54
C GLY A 133 -5.52 -17.21 -7.11
N VAL A 134 -5.61 -16.01 -6.55
CA VAL A 134 -4.45 -15.20 -6.15
C VAL A 134 -3.96 -15.61 -4.77
N ARG A 135 -2.67 -15.90 -4.64
CA ARG A 135 -1.99 -16.04 -3.35
C ARG A 135 -1.27 -14.74 -3.03
N GLU A 136 -1.53 -14.20 -1.85
CA GLU A 136 -0.83 -13.03 -1.32
C GLU A 136 0.16 -13.45 -0.22
N SER A 137 1.30 -12.79 -0.16
CA SER A 137 2.32 -12.97 0.88
C SER A 137 2.84 -11.61 1.32
N PHE A 138 2.85 -11.39 2.62
CA PHE A 138 3.24 -10.11 3.21
C PHE A 138 4.56 -10.27 3.96
N ARG A 139 5.42 -9.26 3.84
CA ARG A 139 6.70 -9.21 4.55
C ARG A 139 6.85 -7.87 5.24
N ALA A 140 7.18 -7.93 6.53
CA ALA A 140 7.60 -6.77 7.30
C ALA A 140 9.11 -6.56 7.17
N ILE A 141 9.49 -5.30 7.03
CA ILE A 141 10.87 -4.82 7.05
C ILE A 141 10.95 -3.84 8.21
N GLU A 142 11.59 -4.28 9.29
CA GLU A 142 11.85 -3.40 10.43
C GLU A 142 12.91 -2.38 10.05
N PRO A 143 12.69 -1.09 10.34
CA PRO A 143 13.72 -0.09 10.14
C PRO A 143 14.93 -0.46 11.02
N SER A 144 16.08 -0.69 10.39
CA SER A 144 17.34 -0.75 11.13
C SER A 144 17.53 0.59 11.83
N GLU A 145 17.88 0.58 13.12
CA GLU A 145 18.40 1.78 13.78
C GLU A 145 19.61 2.25 12.98
N ALA A 146 19.41 3.21 12.08
CA ALA A 146 20.50 3.89 11.42
C ALA A 146 21.23 4.63 12.54
N GLY A 147 22.36 4.07 12.98
CA GLY A 147 23.19 4.67 14.01
C GLY A 147 23.45 6.13 13.63
N LEU A 148 23.10 7.05 14.54
CA LEU A 148 23.32 8.50 14.44
C LEU A 148 24.80 8.86 14.13
N GLU A 149 25.70 7.89 14.15
CA GLU A 149 27.13 8.00 13.86
C GLU A 149 27.45 8.37 12.40
N GLN A 150 26.52 8.20 11.46
CA GLN A 150 26.79 8.49 10.02
C GLN A 150 26.80 9.98 9.65
N PHE A 151 26.45 10.89 10.57
CA PHE A 151 26.37 12.33 10.29
C PHE A 151 27.51 13.17 10.88
N ALA A 152 28.52 12.55 11.51
CA ALA A 152 29.68 13.26 12.06
C ALA A 152 30.95 13.07 11.21
N ILE A 153 30.89 13.45 9.92
CA ILE A 153 32.12 13.75 9.16
C ILE A 153 32.20 15.27 9.07
N HIS A 154 32.77 15.88 10.11
CA HIS A 154 33.16 17.28 10.10
C HIS A 154 34.16 17.51 8.96
N GLY A 155 33.92 18.51 8.12
CA GLY A 155 34.92 19.01 7.20
C GLY A 155 36.03 19.69 8.00
N ASP A 156 37.25 19.18 7.90
CA ASP A 156 38.44 19.92 8.29
C ASP A 156 38.54 21.15 7.38
N LEU A 157 38.52 22.33 8.00
CA LEU A 157 38.86 23.59 7.34
C LEU A 157 40.39 23.59 7.13
N ASP A 158 40.81 23.49 5.87
CA ASP A 158 42.18 23.79 5.46
C ASP A 158 42.53 25.23 5.87
N ASP A 159 43.52 25.39 6.75
CA ASP A 159 44.11 26.68 7.11
C ASP A 159 45.35 26.91 6.22
N PRO A 160 45.38 27.90 5.32
CA PRO A 160 46.59 28.23 4.58
C PRO A 160 47.51 29.15 5.40
N ALA A 161 48.79 28.80 5.39
CA ALA A 161 49.93 29.44 6.06
C ALA A 161 50.26 30.86 5.55
#